data_AF-X0U4X2-F1
#
_entry.id   AF-X0U4X2-F1
#
_cell.length_a   1.000
_cell.length_b   1.000
_cell.length_c   1.000
_cell.angle_alpha   90.00
_cell.angle_beta   90.00
_cell.angle_gamma   90.00
#
_symmetry.space_group_name_H-M   'P 1'
#
loop_
_entity.id
_entity.type
_entity.pdbx_description
1 polymer ?
#
loop_
_entity_poly.entity_id
_entity_poly.type
_entity_poly.pdbx_seq_one_letter_code
_entity_poly.pdbx_strand_id
1 'polypeptide(L)'
;MARSAVIADYLDHVDLLWPLGCCGDVPEPLTHIYDLYTSLRHSEKHVEGDSVSGAEARYQIEVAAAIVGGTVNFRTGLETSSAETMLLNAGLTQLAHLYD
;
A
#
# COMPACT_ATOMS: atom_id res chain seq x y z
N MET A 1 7.55 -10.74 3.25
CA MET A 1 6.28 -10.11 3.62
C MET A 1 5.02 -10.89 3.18
N ALA A 2 4.87 -11.25 1.89
CA ALA A 2 3.64 -11.91 1.40
C ALA A 2 3.14 -13.12 2.23
N ARG A 3 4.05 -13.99 2.70
CA ARG A 3 3.67 -15.17 3.51
C ARG A 3 3.04 -14.81 4.86
N SER A 4 3.53 -13.78 5.54
CA SER A 4 2.95 -13.36 6.83
C SER A 4 1.57 -12.73 6.64
N ALA A 5 1.36 -11.98 5.55
CA ALA A 5 0.04 -11.45 5.21
C ALA A 5 -0.98 -12.58 4.95
N VAL A 6 -0.62 -13.59 4.16
CA VAL A 6 -1.48 -14.76 3.92
C VAL A 6 -1.81 -15.50 5.21
N ILE A 7 -0.81 -15.76 6.07
CA ILE A 7 -1.06 -16.44 7.35
C ILE A 7 -2.01 -15.62 8.22
N ALA A 8 -1.78 -14.31 8.33
CA ALA A 8 -2.65 -13.44 9.10
C ALA A 8 -4.07 -13.47 8.57
N ASP A 9 -4.26 -13.48 7.25
CA ASP A 9 -5.56 -13.54 6.58
C ASP A 9 -6.40 -14.77 7.01
N TYR A 10 -5.78 -15.94 7.11
CA TYR A 10 -6.45 -17.19 7.54
C TYR A 10 -6.89 -17.23 9.01
N LEU A 11 -6.47 -16.29 9.86
CA LEU A 11 -6.78 -16.33 11.29
C LEU A 11 -8.06 -15.55 11.61
N ASP A 12 -9.17 -16.24 11.85
CA ASP A 12 -10.48 -15.61 12.14
C ASP A 12 -10.50 -14.65 13.34
N HIS A 13 -9.50 -14.72 14.23
CA HIS A 13 -9.38 -13.85 15.40
C HIS A 13 -8.46 -12.64 15.18
N VAL A 14 -7.97 -12.46 13.95
CA VAL A 14 -7.17 -11.30 13.54
C VAL A 14 -8.02 -10.46 12.61
N ASP A 15 -8.37 -9.24 13.03
CA ASP A 15 -9.18 -8.31 12.21
C ASP A 15 -8.33 -7.24 11.51
N LEU A 16 -7.11 -7.02 12.02
CA LEU A 16 -6.17 -5.99 11.57
C LEU A 16 -4.80 -6.62 11.32
N LEU A 17 -4.22 -6.32 10.17
CA LEU A 17 -2.86 -6.65 9.79
C LEU A 17 -2.00 -5.39 9.89
N TRP A 18 -1.16 -5.32 10.92
CA TRP A 18 0.01 -4.47 10.88
C TRP A 18 1.14 -5.27 10.22
N PRO A 19 1.76 -4.76 9.15
CA PRO A 19 2.95 -5.33 8.55
C PRO A 19 3.97 -5.87 9.58
N LEU A 20 4.05 -7.21 9.71
CA LEU A 20 4.87 -7.90 10.72
C LEU A 20 6.37 -7.98 10.35
N GLY A 21 6.81 -7.21 9.37
CA GLY A 21 8.19 -7.17 8.92
C GLY A 21 8.34 -6.40 7.61
N CYS A 22 9.56 -5.91 7.38
CA CYS A 22 9.87 -5.06 6.24
C CYS A 22 10.32 -5.86 5.01
N CYS A 23 9.92 -5.41 3.82
CA CYS A 23 10.51 -5.79 2.55
C CYS A 23 12.00 -5.40 2.54
N GLY A 24 12.88 -6.38 2.77
CA GLY A 24 14.34 -6.20 2.78
C GLY A 24 15.00 -6.39 1.41
N ASP A 25 14.22 -6.71 0.39
CA ASP A 25 14.62 -6.93 -1.00
C ASP A 25 14.39 -5.72 -1.91
N VAL A 26 13.96 -4.59 -1.33
CA VAL A 26 13.75 -3.32 -2.04
C VAL A 26 14.61 -2.21 -1.42
N PRO A 27 14.91 -1.11 -2.16
CA PRO A 27 15.55 0.06 -1.58
C PRO A 27 14.80 0.60 -0.36
N GLU A 28 15.54 1.05 0.66
CA GLU A 28 15.00 1.54 1.94
C GLU A 28 13.84 2.55 1.77
N PRO A 29 13.89 3.55 0.86
CA PRO A 29 12.79 4.50 0.70
C PRO A 29 11.48 3.90 0.16
N LEU A 30 11.51 2.66 -0.34
CA LEU A 30 10.36 1.96 -0.90
C LEU A 30 9.83 0.86 0.02
N THR A 31 10.58 0.49 1.06
CA THR A 31 10.29 -0.62 1.96
C THR A 31 8.85 -0.56 2.48
N HIS A 32 8.46 0.54 3.11
CA HIS A 32 7.13 0.65 3.72
C HIS A 32 5.99 0.74 2.70
N ILE A 33 6.25 1.31 1.52
CA ILE A 33 5.28 1.37 0.42
C ILE A 33 5.01 -0.05 -0.10
N TYR A 34 6.06 -0.86 -0.27
CA TYR A 34 5.95 -2.26 -0.66
C TYR A 34 5.33 -3.14 0.42
N ASP A 35 5.57 -2.86 1.69
CA ASP A 35 4.92 -3.56 2.80
C ASP A 35 3.40 -3.38 2.77
N LEU A 36 2.94 -2.13 2.59
CA LEU A 36 1.52 -1.83 2.47
C LEU A 36 0.92 -2.51 1.23
N TYR A 37 1.52 -2.30 0.06
CA TYR A 37 1.02 -2.90 -1.19
C TYR A 37 0.96 -4.43 -1.11
N THR A 38 2.00 -5.06 -0.58
CA THR A 38 2.06 -6.52 -0.42
C THR A 38 0.98 -7.01 0.52
N SER A 39 0.73 -6.30 1.61
CA SER A 39 -0.31 -6.66 2.60
C SER A 39 -1.71 -6.56 1.97
N LEU A 40 -2.02 -5.46 1.31
CA LEU A 40 -3.28 -5.25 0.59
C LEU A 40 -3.51 -6.27 -0.53
N ARG A 41 -2.43 -6.77 -1.14
CA ARG A 41 -2.52 -7.75 -2.23
C ARG A 41 -2.80 -9.18 -1.76
N HIS A 42 -2.53 -9.50 -0.49
CA HIS A 42 -2.54 -10.87 0.03
C HIS A 42 -3.46 -11.07 1.25
N SER A 43 -4.14 -10.02 1.70
CA SER A 43 -5.13 -10.11 2.76
C SER A 43 -6.31 -9.19 2.47
N GLU A 44 -7.50 -9.65 2.83
CA GLU A 44 -8.74 -8.84 2.77
C GLU A 44 -9.00 -8.10 4.09
N LYS A 45 -8.10 -8.25 5.07
CA LYS A 45 -8.22 -7.61 6.39
C LYS A 45 -7.89 -6.14 6.32
N HIS A 46 -8.28 -5.40 7.37
CA HIS A 46 -7.80 -4.04 7.53
C HIS A 46 -6.27 -4.05 7.65
N VAL A 47 -5.60 -3.15 6.93
CA VAL A 47 -4.13 -3.04 6.94
C VAL A 47 -3.73 -1.68 7.48
N GLU A 48 -2.75 -1.66 8.37
CA GLU A 48 -2.05 -0.44 8.77
C GLU A 48 -0.75 -0.28 7.98
N GLY A 49 -0.44 0.93 7.52
CA GLY A 49 0.86 1.24 6.90
C GLY A 49 1.80 1.88 7.91
N ASP A 50 3.10 1.60 7.82
CA ASP A 50 4.13 2.34 8.56
C ASP A 50 4.76 3.39 7.66
N SER A 51 5.25 4.52 8.19
CA SER A 51 5.95 5.52 7.38
C SER A 51 6.92 6.31 8.24
N VAL A 52 8.13 6.53 7.73
CA VAL A 52 9.17 7.31 8.41
C VAL A 52 9.28 8.73 7.86
N SER A 53 8.50 9.07 6.82
CA SER A 53 8.42 10.42 6.26
C SER A 53 7.02 10.76 5.75
N GLY A 54 6.72 12.06 5.68
CA GLY A 54 5.46 12.54 5.07
C GLY A 54 5.34 12.22 3.58
N ALA A 55 6.46 12.04 2.86
CA ALA A 55 6.45 11.64 1.47
C ALA A 55 6.00 10.18 1.30
N GLU A 56 6.53 9.26 2.12
CA GLU A 56 6.09 7.86 2.14
C GLU A 56 4.60 7.74 2.51
N ALA A 57 4.17 8.44 3.56
CA ALA A 57 2.77 8.46 3.97
C ALA A 57 1.85 8.92 2.82
N ARG A 58 2.29 9.90 2.03
CA ARG A 58 1.53 10.38 0.88
C ARG A 58 1.46 9.36 -0.25
N TYR A 59 2.56 8.67 -0.56
CA TYR A 59 2.54 7.60 -1.56
C TYR A 59 1.65 6.43 -1.13
N GLN A 60 1.64 6.06 0.15
CA GLN A 60 0.76 5.02 0.68
C GLN A 60 -0.72 5.38 0.53
N ILE A 61 -1.08 6.63 0.79
CA ILE A 61 -2.40 7.18 0.52
C ILE A 61 -2.76 7.03 -0.96
N GLU A 62 -1.84 7.36 -1.85
CA GLU A 62 -2.06 7.28 -3.30
C GLU A 62 -2.22 5.83 -3.79
N VAL A 63 -1.43 4.89 -3.26
CA VAL A 63 -1.57 3.45 -3.53
C VAL A 63 -2.94 2.94 -3.06
N ALA A 64 -3.33 3.26 -1.82
CA ALA A 64 -4.63 2.85 -1.28
C ALA A 64 -5.78 3.44 -2.11
N ALA A 65 -5.70 4.73 -2.46
CA ALA A 65 -6.65 5.41 -3.33
C ALA A 65 -6.79 4.74 -4.71
N ALA A 66 -5.66 4.35 -5.31
CA ALA A 66 -5.65 3.64 -6.58
C ALA A 66 -6.34 2.27 -6.50
N ILE A 67 -6.17 1.54 -5.39
CA ILE A 67 -6.79 0.23 -5.17
C ILE A 67 -8.31 0.34 -4.99
N VAL A 68 -8.78 1.32 -4.20
CA VAL A 68 -10.23 1.51 -3.97
C VAL A 68 -10.95 2.20 -5.14
N GLY A 69 -10.20 2.69 -6.13
CA GLY A 69 -10.76 3.32 -7.34
C GLY A 69 -11.12 4.80 -7.18
N GLY A 70 -10.57 5.48 -6.18
CA GLY A 70 -10.83 6.89 -5.91
C GLY A 70 -9.87 7.51 -4.90
N THR A 71 -9.68 8.82 -4.97
CA THR A 71 -8.94 9.57 -3.95
C THR A 71 -9.80 9.77 -2.70
N VAL A 72 -9.33 9.32 -1.56
CA VAL A 72 -9.98 9.57 -0.25
C VAL A 72 -9.32 10.78 0.39
N ASN A 73 -10.12 11.78 0.75
CA ASN A 73 -9.67 12.82 1.66
C ASN A 73 -9.72 12.28 3.09
N PHE A 74 -8.59 11.83 3.63
CA PHE A 74 -8.50 11.23 4.97
C PHE A 74 -8.87 12.18 6.13
N ARG A 75 -8.98 13.49 5.89
CA ARG A 75 -9.49 14.45 6.88
C ARG A 75 -11.01 14.47 6.93
N THR A 76 -11.69 14.20 5.82
CA THR A 76 -13.13 14.39 5.67
C THR A 76 -13.90 13.13 5.27
N GLY A 77 -13.22 12.05 4.89
CA GLY A 77 -13.83 10.79 4.41
C GLY A 77 -14.47 10.87 3.03
N LEU A 78 -14.22 11.92 2.25
CA LEU A 78 -14.81 12.12 0.91
C LEU A 78 -13.99 11.41 -0.17
N GLU A 79 -14.67 10.63 -1.02
CA GLU A 79 -14.10 10.02 -2.23
C GLU A 79 -14.25 10.93 -3.45
N THR A 80 -13.15 11.16 -4.17
CA THR A 80 -13.13 11.86 -5.47
C THR A 80 -12.46 11.00 -6.55
N SER A 81 -13.12 10.71 -7.66
CA SER A 81 -12.49 10.00 -8.79
C SER A 81 -11.65 10.99 -9.62
N SER A 82 -10.33 10.81 -9.74
CA SER A 82 -9.48 11.67 -10.58
C SER A 82 -8.63 10.87 -11.57
N ALA A 83 -8.56 11.38 -12.81
CA ALA A 83 -7.74 10.86 -13.90
C ALA A 83 -6.22 10.85 -13.59
N GLU A 84 -5.77 11.59 -12.57
CA GLU A 84 -4.39 11.55 -12.08
C GLU A 84 -3.98 10.18 -11.54
N THR A 85 -4.91 9.41 -10.98
CA THR A 85 -4.63 8.06 -10.44
C THR A 85 -4.27 7.08 -11.55
N MET A 86 -4.86 7.22 -12.74
CA MET A 86 -4.47 6.42 -13.92
C MET A 86 -3.05 6.76 -14.40
N LEU A 87 -2.66 8.04 -14.33
CA LEU A 87 -1.32 8.50 -14.69
C LEU A 87 -0.26 8.01 -13.67
N LEU A 88 -0.61 7.95 -12.39
CA LEU A 88 0.26 7.41 -11.36
C LEU A 88 0.48 5.90 -11.51
N ASN A 89 -0.58 5.12 -11.80
CA ASN A 89 -0.44 3.69 -12.12
C ASN A 89 0.48 3.46 -13.33
N ALA A 90 0.37 4.29 -14.36
CA ALA A 90 1.27 4.22 -15.51
C ALA A 90 2.72 4.57 -15.13
N GLY A 91 2.92 5.58 -14.26
CA GLY A 91 4.23 5.99 -13.76
C GLY A 91 4.90 4.94 -12.87
N LEU A 92 4.17 4.32 -11.95
CA LEU A 92 4.66 3.23 -11.09
C LEU A 92 5.04 1.99 -11.91
N THR A 93 4.26 1.66 -12.94
CA THR A 93 4.59 0.58 -13.87
C THR A 93 5.88 0.88 -14.64
N GLN A 94 6.07 2.12 -15.09
CA GLN A 94 7.32 2.54 -15.74
C GLN A 94 8.53 2.52 -14.78
N LEU A 95 8.34 2.93 -13.53
CA LEU A 95 9.40 2.90 -12.53
C LEU A 95 9.79 1.47 -12.17
N ALA A 96 8.83 0.55 -12.02
CA ALA A 96 9.11 -0.86 -11.79
C ALA A 96 10.00 -1.46 -12.90
N HIS A 97 9.78 -1.07 -14.15
CA HIS A 97 10.62 -1.49 -15.29
C HIS A 97 12.00 -0.81 -15.35
N LEU A 98 12.20 0.33 -14.68
CA LEU A 98 13.48 1.04 -14.65
C LEU A 98 14.45 0.47 -13.60
N TYR A 99 13.94 -0.36 -12.70
CA TYR A 99 14.71 -0.96 -11.59
C TYR A 99 14.75 -2.50 -11.66
N ASP A 100 14.33 -3.11 -12.77
CA ASP A 100 14.68 -4.49 -13.18
C ASP A 100 16.09 -4.54 -13.80
#